data_AF-A0A1I4VWN8-F1
#
_entry.id   AF-A0A1I4VWN8-F1
#
_cell.length_a   1.000
_cell.length_b   1.000
_cell.length_c   1.000
_cell.angle_alpha   90.00
_cell.angle_beta   90.00
_cell.angle_gamma   90.00
#
_symmetry.space_group_name_H-M   'P 1'
#
loop_
_entity.id
_entity.type
_entity.pdbx_description
1 polymer ?
#
loop_
_entity_poly.entity_id
_entity_poly.type
_entity_poly.pdbx_seq_one_letter_code
_entity_poly.pdbx_strand_id
1 'polypeptide(L)'
;MATTTLKEYKKIIADIPEVNDFTNVYFYVNNYTIDQKYIQYLDELSNLKDEIISKWLNITTRTYRNYKTKDVLLKDNTKEQIVLLISLYKHGLDVFTTKEDFEHWLTTPNILLDNKAPMDFLDTVSGLKFIDNRLTAIEFGENV
;
A
#
# COMPACT_ATOMS: atom_id res chain seq x y z
N MET A 1 -18.83 1.03 12.57
CA MET A 1 -19.46 1.77 11.46
C MET A 1 -18.39 2.16 10.44
N ALA A 2 -17.74 1.17 9.81
CA ALA A 2 -16.71 1.35 8.77
C ALA A 2 -17.07 0.59 7.47
N THR A 3 -18.34 0.17 7.33
CA THR A 3 -18.78 -0.84 6.36
C THR A 3 -19.36 -0.28 5.06
N THR A 4 -19.60 1.03 4.96
CA THR A 4 -20.25 1.65 3.79
C THR A 4 -19.24 2.22 2.79
N THR A 5 -18.17 2.86 3.26
CA THR A 5 -17.17 3.56 2.42
C THR A 5 -16.25 2.58 1.66
N LEU A 6 -15.74 1.54 2.31
CA LEU A 6 -14.91 0.49 1.68
C LEU A 6 -15.62 -0.22 0.52
N LYS A 7 -16.95 -0.32 0.55
CA LYS A 7 -17.75 -0.90 -0.54
C LYS A 7 -17.77 -0.01 -1.78
N GLU A 8 -17.78 1.32 -1.60
CA GLU A 8 -17.66 2.28 -2.70
C GLU A 8 -16.25 2.27 -3.29
N TYR A 9 -15.22 2.21 -2.44
CA TYR A 9 -13.83 2.14 -2.92
C TYR A 9 -13.53 0.83 -3.64
N LYS A 10 -14.12 -0.31 -3.21
CA LYS A 10 -13.90 -1.64 -3.83
C LYS A 10 -14.12 -1.66 -5.35
N LYS A 11 -15.01 -0.85 -5.90
CA LYS A 11 -15.21 -0.74 -7.36
C LYS A 11 -14.11 0.06 -8.07
N ILE A 12 -13.55 1.06 -7.40
CA ILE A 12 -12.51 1.95 -7.95
C ILE A 12 -11.17 1.23 -8.07
N ILE A 13 -10.94 0.22 -7.21
CA ILE A 13 -9.65 -0.44 -7.00
C ILE A 13 -9.66 -1.94 -7.36
N ALA A 14 -10.77 -2.43 -7.91
CA ALA A 14 -10.93 -3.83 -8.28
C ALA A 14 -9.83 -4.26 -9.24
N ASP A 15 -9.46 -3.36 -10.15
CA ASP A 15 -8.51 -3.59 -11.23
C ASP A 15 -7.08 -3.15 -10.88
N ILE A 16 -6.78 -2.86 -9.60
CA ILE A 16 -5.40 -2.57 -9.18
C ILE A 16 -4.55 -3.83 -9.45
N PRO A 17 -3.50 -3.72 -10.27
CA PRO A 17 -2.61 -4.83 -10.60
C PRO A 17 -1.72 -5.20 -9.42
N GLU A 18 -1.22 -6.44 -9.44
CA GLU A 18 -0.25 -6.93 -8.47
C GLU A 18 1.05 -6.11 -8.49
N VAL A 19 1.74 -6.02 -7.34
CA VAL A 19 2.99 -5.25 -7.20
C VAL A 19 4.06 -5.71 -8.20
N ASN A 20 4.09 -7.00 -8.51
CA ASN A 20 5.07 -7.59 -9.43
C ASN A 20 4.74 -7.38 -10.92
N ASP A 21 3.54 -6.88 -11.26
CA ASP A 21 3.11 -6.61 -12.63
C ASP A 21 3.37 -5.14 -13.03
N PHE A 22 4.65 -4.80 -13.21
CA PHE A 22 5.08 -3.43 -13.57
C PHE A 22 4.42 -2.90 -14.84
N THR A 23 4.10 -3.78 -15.79
CA THR A 23 3.49 -3.39 -17.06
C THR A 23 2.07 -2.90 -16.81
N ASN A 24 1.27 -3.68 -16.07
CA ASN A 24 -0.09 -3.27 -15.77
C ASN A 24 -0.13 -2.15 -14.72
N VAL A 25 0.80 -2.07 -13.77
CA VAL A 25 0.94 -0.91 -12.87
C VAL A 25 1.15 0.37 -13.68
N TYR A 26 2.09 0.35 -14.64
CA TYR A 26 2.34 1.49 -15.51
C TYR A 26 1.08 1.89 -16.28
N PHE A 27 0.42 0.94 -16.95
CA PHE A 27 -0.81 1.25 -17.69
C PHE A 27 -1.94 1.72 -16.79
N TYR A 28 -2.08 1.16 -15.60
CA TYR A 28 -3.09 1.56 -14.62
C TYR A 28 -2.89 3.03 -14.20
N VAL A 29 -1.68 3.41 -13.80
CA VAL A 29 -1.37 4.78 -13.37
C VAL A 29 -1.55 5.80 -14.50
N ASN A 30 -1.29 5.41 -15.76
CA ASN A 30 -1.41 6.30 -16.92
C ASN A 30 -2.83 6.39 -17.49
N ASN A 31 -3.65 5.36 -17.33
CA ASN A 31 -4.99 5.30 -17.93
C ASN A 31 -6.12 5.62 -16.93
N TYR A 32 -5.86 5.55 -15.63
CA TYR A 32 -6.84 5.83 -14.58
C TYR A 32 -6.52 7.13 -13.83
N THR A 33 -7.57 7.84 -13.42
CA THR A 33 -7.43 9.00 -12.54
C THR A 33 -7.16 8.55 -11.11
N ILE A 34 -5.91 8.68 -10.68
CA ILE A 34 -5.50 8.47 -9.28
C ILE A 34 -5.66 9.79 -8.53
N ASP A 35 -6.65 9.85 -7.65
CA ASP A 35 -7.06 11.06 -6.91
C ASP A 35 -7.10 10.82 -5.38
N GLN A 36 -7.67 11.78 -4.66
CA GLN A 36 -7.87 11.74 -3.21
C GLN A 36 -8.53 10.44 -2.71
N LYS A 37 -9.38 9.79 -3.51
CA LYS A 37 -10.10 8.57 -3.09
C LYS A 37 -9.15 7.40 -2.85
N TYR A 38 -8.05 7.32 -3.60
CA TYR A 38 -7.03 6.28 -3.39
C TYR A 38 -6.29 6.48 -2.06
N ILE A 39 -6.06 7.72 -1.66
CA ILE A 39 -5.44 8.06 -0.37
C ILE A 39 -6.38 7.71 0.77
N GLN A 40 -7.65 8.10 0.65
CA GLN A 40 -8.66 7.75 1.65
C GLN A 40 -8.83 6.24 1.79
N TYR A 41 -8.78 5.52 0.67
CA TYR A 41 -8.79 4.06 0.70
C TYR A 41 -7.55 3.49 1.40
N LEU A 42 -6.35 3.97 1.08
CA LEU A 42 -5.11 3.55 1.73
C LEU A 42 -5.15 3.81 3.25
N ASP A 43 -5.69 4.96 3.68
CA ASP A 43 -5.90 5.27 5.09
C ASP A 43 -6.84 4.28 5.76
N GLU A 44 -7.99 3.98 5.14
CA GLU A 44 -8.96 3.01 5.68
C GLU A 44 -8.38 1.60 5.74
N LEU A 45 -7.62 1.22 4.70
CA LEU A 45 -7.00 -0.09 4.57
C LEU A 45 -5.90 -0.30 5.61
N SER A 46 -5.05 0.71 5.82
CA SER A 46 -3.89 0.61 6.73
C SER A 46 -4.21 0.97 8.17
N ASN A 47 -5.20 1.84 8.43
CA ASN A 47 -5.47 2.41 9.76
C ASN A 47 -4.21 2.99 10.45
N LEU A 48 -3.23 3.46 9.67
CA LEU A 48 -1.99 4.03 10.15
C LEU A 48 -2.07 5.55 10.29
N LYS A 49 -1.13 6.12 11.05
CA LYS A 49 -1.01 7.56 11.21
C LYS A 49 -0.45 8.21 9.93
N ASP A 50 -0.92 9.43 9.64
CA ASP A 50 -0.45 10.25 8.51
C ASP A 50 1.10 10.35 8.44
N GLU A 51 1.79 10.39 9.59
CA GLU A 51 3.26 10.46 9.66
C GLU A 51 3.92 9.23 9.03
N ILE A 52 3.33 8.04 9.16
CA ILE A 52 3.89 6.80 8.62
C ILE A 52 3.68 6.76 7.11
N ILE A 53 2.45 6.99 6.65
CA ILE A 53 2.12 6.89 5.23
C ILE A 53 2.83 8.01 4.43
N SER A 54 2.90 9.22 4.99
CA SER A 54 3.65 10.31 4.33
C SER A 54 5.15 10.00 4.17
N LYS A 55 5.76 9.28 5.12
CA LYS A 55 7.14 8.78 5.00
C LYS A 55 7.26 7.80 3.82
N TRP A 56 6.37 6.81 3.71
CA TRP A 56 6.38 5.86 2.59
C TRP A 56 6.19 6.52 1.22
N LEU A 57 5.41 7.60 1.18
CA LEU A 57 5.17 8.38 -0.03
C LEU A 57 6.28 9.40 -0.32
N ASN A 58 7.31 9.52 0.53
CA ASN A 58 8.36 10.53 0.43
C ASN A 58 7.83 11.97 0.31
N ILE A 59 6.79 12.29 1.07
CA ILE A 59 6.20 13.64 1.12
C ILE A 59 6.06 14.11 2.57
N THR A 60 5.85 15.41 2.75
CA THR A 60 5.56 15.93 4.09
C THR A 60 4.17 15.51 4.56
N THR A 61 3.99 15.37 5.88
CA THR A 61 2.67 15.16 6.50
C THR A 61 1.64 16.21 6.09
N ARG A 62 2.07 17.47 5.93
CA ARG A 62 1.23 18.56 5.42
C ARG A 62 0.78 18.30 3.98
N THR A 63 1.67 17.84 3.11
CA THR A 63 1.35 17.47 1.73
C THR A 63 0.36 16.32 1.70
N TYR A 64 0.59 15.28 2.50
CA TYR A 64 -0.32 14.15 2.63
C TYR A 64 -1.74 14.57 3.06
N ARG A 65 -1.85 15.39 4.11
CA ARG A 65 -3.14 15.93 4.57
C ARG A 65 -3.84 16.79 3.52
N ASN A 66 -3.09 17.56 2.73
CA ASN A 66 -3.66 18.30 1.60
C ASN A 66 -4.22 17.34 0.55
N TYR A 67 -3.47 16.30 0.18
CA TYR A 67 -3.91 15.30 -0.79
C TYR A 67 -5.14 14.51 -0.33
N LYS A 68 -5.32 14.33 0.99
CA LYS A 68 -6.48 13.66 1.60
C LYS A 68 -7.75 14.50 1.63
N THR A 69 -7.63 15.83 1.59
CA THR A 69 -8.76 16.76 1.89
C THR A 69 -9.10 17.72 0.76
N LYS A 70 -8.22 17.85 -0.23
CA LYS A 70 -8.38 18.78 -1.34
C LYS A 70 -8.31 18.03 -2.65
N ASP A 71 -9.10 18.52 -3.60
CA ASP A 71 -9.00 18.12 -5.00
C ASP A 71 -7.77 18.77 -5.64
N VAL A 72 -6.61 18.14 -5.43
CA VAL A 72 -5.31 18.57 -5.96
C VAL A 72 -4.65 17.45 -6.72
N LEU A 73 -3.94 17.81 -7.79
CA LEU A 73 -3.24 16.84 -8.62
C LEU A 73 -2.08 16.20 -7.83
N LEU A 74 -2.12 14.87 -7.74
CA LEU A 74 -1.02 14.06 -7.21
C LEU A 74 0.15 14.04 -8.19
N LYS A 75 1.38 14.02 -7.67
CA LYS A 75 2.57 13.79 -8.51
C LYS A 75 2.60 12.34 -8.99
N ASP A 76 3.13 12.09 -10.18
CA ASP A 76 3.09 10.76 -10.80
C ASP A 76 3.80 9.69 -9.96
N ASN A 77 4.96 10.01 -9.39
CA ASN A 77 5.66 9.13 -8.45
C ASN A 77 4.83 8.82 -7.19
N THR A 78 4.07 9.80 -6.69
CA THR A 78 3.16 9.59 -5.56
C THR A 78 1.98 8.70 -5.96
N LYS A 79 1.42 8.87 -7.17
CA LYS A 79 0.33 8.02 -7.68
C LYS A 79 0.78 6.56 -7.77
N GLU A 80 1.94 6.31 -8.36
CA GLU A 80 2.51 4.96 -8.48
C GLU A 80 2.74 4.32 -7.11
N GLN A 81 3.36 5.05 -6.17
CA GLN A 81 3.61 4.55 -4.82
C GLN A 81 2.30 4.23 -4.08
N ILE A 82 1.24 5.05 -4.23
CA ILE A 82 -0.08 4.79 -3.63
C ILE A 82 -0.68 3.50 -4.21
N VAL A 83 -0.65 3.32 -5.53
CA VAL A 83 -1.19 2.12 -6.19
C VAL A 83 -0.47 0.87 -5.70
N LEU A 84 0.87 0.90 -5.63
CA LEU A 84 1.67 -0.22 -5.15
C LEU A 84 1.46 -0.52 -3.65
N LEU A 85 1.34 0.51 -2.81
CA LEU A 85 1.01 0.34 -1.39
C LEU A 85 -0.36 -0.34 -1.22
N ILE A 86 -1.37 0.10 -1.97
CA ILE A 86 -2.69 -0.53 -1.94
C ILE A 86 -2.60 -1.98 -2.41
N SER A 87 -1.87 -2.26 -3.50
CA SER A 87 -1.67 -3.63 -3.98
C SER A 87 -1.00 -4.52 -2.94
N LEU A 88 0.05 -4.02 -2.25
CA LEU A 88 0.75 -4.78 -1.21
C LEU A 88 -0.16 -5.09 -0.02
N TYR A 89 -0.98 -4.13 0.40
CA TYR A 89 -1.95 -4.37 1.46
C TYR A 89 -3.04 -5.37 1.04
N LYS A 90 -3.51 -5.32 -0.21
CA LYS A 90 -4.48 -6.32 -0.74
C LYS A 90 -3.87 -7.72 -0.67
N HIS A 91 -2.67 -7.89 -1.21
CA HIS A 91 -1.96 -9.16 -1.18
C HIS A 91 -1.69 -9.66 0.25
N GLY A 92 -1.29 -8.77 1.17
CA GLY A 92 -1.12 -9.12 2.58
C GLY A 92 -2.42 -9.61 3.24
N LEU A 93 -3.56 -8.99 2.93
CA LEU A 93 -4.86 -9.43 3.42
C LEU A 93 -5.35 -10.74 2.80
N ASP A 94 -4.83 -11.11 1.63
CA ASP A 94 -5.13 -12.39 0.98
C ASP A 94 -4.24 -13.52 1.55
N VAL A 95 -3.00 -13.22 1.94
CA VAL A 95 -2.06 -14.18 2.54
C VAL A 95 -2.37 -14.49 4.00
N PHE A 96 -2.78 -13.48 4.78
CA PHE A 96 -3.03 -13.63 6.22
C PHE A 96 -4.51 -13.87 6.54
N THR A 97 -4.78 -14.61 7.61
CA THR A 97 -6.17 -14.93 8.03
C THR A 97 -6.93 -13.70 8.52
N THR A 98 -6.24 -12.81 9.23
CA THR A 98 -6.81 -11.58 9.76
C THR A 98 -5.96 -10.37 9.39
N LYS A 99 -6.59 -9.20 9.37
CA LYS A 99 -5.88 -7.94 9.15
C LYS A 99 -4.85 -7.70 10.25
N GLU A 100 -5.18 -8.08 11.47
CA GLU A 100 -4.34 -7.96 12.65
C GLU A 100 -3.05 -8.80 12.52
N ASP A 101 -3.14 -10.01 11.98
CA ASP A 101 -1.97 -10.87 11.74
C ASP A 101 -1.03 -10.26 10.70
N PHE A 102 -1.60 -9.73 9.61
CA PHE A 102 -0.82 -9.03 8.58
C PHE A 102 -0.15 -7.78 9.15
N GLU A 103 -0.89 -6.93 9.88
CA GLU A 103 -0.32 -5.73 10.50
C GLU A 103 0.76 -6.06 11.53
N HIS A 104 0.56 -7.14 12.31
CA HIS A 104 1.57 -7.63 13.22
C HIS A 104 2.85 -8.03 12.47
N TRP A 105 2.74 -8.82 11.39
CA TRP A 105 3.88 -9.18 10.56
C TRP A 105 4.56 -7.95 9.95
N LEU A 106 3.78 -7.03 9.39
CA LEU A 106 4.25 -5.81 8.72
C LEU A 106 5.07 -4.90 9.66
N THR A 107 4.76 -4.91 10.95
CA THR A 107 5.38 -4.05 11.98
C THR A 107 6.43 -4.76 12.83
N THR A 108 6.58 -6.08 12.69
CA THR A 108 7.50 -6.88 13.51
C THR A 108 8.88 -6.95 12.87
N PRO A 109 9.96 -6.57 13.59
CA PRO A 109 11.32 -6.78 13.13
C PRO A 109 11.62 -8.24 12.81
N ASN A 110 12.27 -8.49 11.68
CA ASN A 110 12.58 -9.84 11.22
C ASN A 110 14.10 -9.99 10.99
N ILE A 111 14.67 -11.08 11.51
CA ILE A 111 16.10 -11.38 11.38
C ILE A 111 16.54 -11.58 9.93
N LEU A 112 15.64 -12.08 9.07
CA LEU A 112 15.86 -12.24 7.63
C LEU A 112 15.76 -10.91 6.86
N LEU A 113 15.34 -9.84 7.54
CA LEU A 113 15.24 -8.47 7.04
C LEU A 113 16.22 -7.53 7.79
N ASP A 114 17.38 -8.03 8.18
CA ASP A 114 18.40 -7.28 8.95
C ASP A 114 17.87 -6.67 10.25
N ASN A 115 16.93 -7.37 10.92
CA ASN A 115 16.22 -6.90 12.11
C ASN A 115 15.40 -5.61 11.88
N LYS A 116 14.98 -5.34 10.65
CA LYS A 116 14.01 -4.29 10.32
C LYS A 116 12.62 -4.89 10.17
N ALA A 117 11.59 -4.07 10.39
CA ALA A 117 10.23 -4.48 10.10
C ALA A 117 9.97 -4.38 8.58
N PRO A 118 9.09 -5.22 7.99
CA PRO A 118 8.71 -5.10 6.58
C PRO A 118 8.28 -3.67 6.19
N MET A 119 7.57 -2.96 7.08
CA MET A 119 7.15 -1.58 6.86
C MET A 119 8.28 -0.57 6.63
N ASP A 120 9.50 -0.87 7.07
CA ASP A 120 10.65 0.02 6.95
C ASP A 120 11.19 0.11 5.51
N PHE A 121 10.75 -0.78 4.62
CA PHE A 121 11.17 -0.85 3.22
C PHE A 121 10.15 -0.22 2.25
N LEU A 122 8.98 0.21 2.72
CA LEU A 122 7.88 0.63 1.85
C LEU A 122 8.01 2.06 1.31
N ASP A 123 9.15 2.72 1.53
CA ASP A 123 9.46 4.05 1.03
C ASP A 123 10.04 4.06 -0.40
N THR A 124 10.27 2.89 -0.99
CA THR A 124 10.75 2.76 -2.38
C THR A 124 9.97 1.70 -3.14
N VAL A 125 9.85 1.85 -4.46
CA VAL A 125 9.25 0.83 -5.34
C VAL A 125 9.98 -0.51 -5.23
N SER A 126 11.32 -0.48 -5.16
CA SER A 126 12.14 -1.69 -4.97
C SER A 126 11.87 -2.37 -3.63
N GLY A 127 11.69 -1.60 -2.56
CA GLY A 127 11.40 -2.14 -1.24
C GLY A 127 9.97 -2.69 -1.14
N LEU A 128 8.99 -2.04 -1.76
CA LEU A 128 7.64 -2.59 -1.93
C LEU A 128 7.68 -3.95 -2.61
N LYS A 129 8.37 -4.07 -3.76
CA LYS A 129 8.55 -5.34 -4.47
C LYS A 129 9.22 -6.40 -3.60
N PHE A 130 10.26 -5.99 -2.88
CA PHE A 130 10.98 -6.90 -1.99
C PHE A 130 10.08 -7.49 -0.90
N ILE A 131 9.24 -6.66 -0.27
CA ILE A 131 8.29 -7.13 0.76
C ILE A 131 7.14 -7.93 0.15
N ASP A 132 6.64 -7.53 -1.03
CA ASP A 132 5.63 -8.30 -1.76
C ASP A 132 6.10 -9.72 -2.09
N ASN A 133 7.35 -9.87 -2.51
CA ASN A 133 7.95 -11.19 -2.71
C ASN A 133 8.02 -12.02 -1.42
N ARG A 134 8.15 -11.38 -0.25
CA ARG A 134 8.08 -12.09 1.04
C ARG A 134 6.65 -12.56 1.31
N LEU A 135 5.64 -11.75 1.02
CA LEU A 135 4.23 -12.18 1.11
C LEU A 135 3.96 -13.41 0.22
N THR A 136 4.41 -13.38 -1.04
CA THR A 136 4.30 -14.54 -1.94
C THR A 136 5.00 -15.78 -1.36
N ALA A 137 6.19 -15.62 -0.77
CA ALA A 137 6.91 -16.74 -0.16
C ALA A 137 6.13 -17.36 1.03
N ILE A 138 5.48 -16.52 1.85
CA ILE A 138 4.58 -16.98 2.94
C ILE A 138 3.41 -17.78 2.37
N GLU A 139 2.82 -17.33 1.28
CA GLU A 139 1.71 -18.03 0.59
C GLU A 139 2.12 -19.46 0.19
N PHE A 140 3.37 -19.65 -0.24
CA PHE A 140 3.92 -20.97 -0.58
C PHE A 140 4.49 -21.75 0.63
N GLY A 141 4.34 -21.24 1.85
CA GLY A 141 4.76 -21.91 3.09
C GLY A 141 6.25 -21.76 3.43
N GLU A 142 6.94 -20.77 2.86
CA GLU A 142 8.31 -20.45 3.25
C GLU A 142 8.34 -19.65 4.55
N ASN A 143 9.38 -19.88 5.36
CA ASN A 143 9.69 -19.02 6.50
C ASN A 143 10.50 -17.82 6.00
N VAL A 144 9.91 -16.63 6.06
CA VAL A 144 10.53 -15.37 5.64
C VAL A 144 10.51 -14.30 6.70
#